data_AF-A0A7T8GQZ0-F1
#
_entry.id   AF-A0A7T8GQZ0-F1
#
_cell.length_a   1.000
_cell.length_b   1.000
_cell.length_c   1.000
_cell.angle_alpha   90.00
_cell.angle_beta   90.00
_cell.angle_gamma   90.00
#
_symmetry.space_group_name_H-M   'P 1'
#
loop_
_entity.id
_entity.type
_entity.pdbx_description
1 polymer ?
#
loop_
_entity_poly.entity_id
_entity_poly.type
_entity_poly.pdbx_seq_one_letter_code
_entity_poly.pdbx_strand_id
1 'polypeptide(L)'
;GVENFDAQINIEVQVASEEVIAAVERLGGTITTAYFDILSVKALVDPKAFFESGQPIPRRLVPPADSIADYKDPKKRGYLADPQEVAKERLILAQKYGYTLPQGLDEEYLREFKDPRQVFYGLRPGWVVNLKDKLIYKPWMRI
;
A
#
# COMPACT_ATOMS: atom_id res chain seq x y z
N GLY A 1 16.66 0.62 15.52
CA GLY A 1 15.19 0.69 15.31
C GLY A 1 14.59 -0.70 15.22
N VAL A 2 15.05 -1.50 14.24
CA VAL A 2 14.60 -2.88 13.99
C VAL A 2 14.60 -3.78 15.24
N GLU A 3 15.63 -3.68 16.08
CA GLU A 3 15.75 -4.53 17.28
C GLU A 3 14.60 -4.37 18.27
N ASN A 4 14.08 -3.14 18.43
CA ASN A 4 13.01 -2.82 19.37
C ASN A 4 11.63 -2.81 18.71
N PHE A 5 11.52 -3.16 17.43
CA PHE A 5 10.25 -3.20 16.73
C PHE A 5 9.46 -4.44 17.16
N ASP A 6 8.30 -4.21 17.78
CA ASP A 6 7.38 -5.21 18.33
C ASP A 6 5.92 -4.83 18.04
N ALA A 7 5.55 -4.81 16.76
CA ALA A 7 4.19 -4.51 16.34
C ALA A 7 3.79 -5.33 15.11
N GLN A 8 2.60 -5.93 15.16
CA GLN A 8 1.98 -6.59 14.01
C GLN A 8 1.13 -5.59 13.23
N ILE A 9 1.66 -5.09 12.12
CA ILE A 9 1.03 -4.04 11.31
C ILE A 9 0.91 -4.43 9.84
N ASN A 10 -0.07 -3.82 9.17
CA ASN A 10 -0.11 -3.75 7.71
C ASN A 10 0.32 -2.34 7.30
N ILE A 11 1.44 -2.23 6.58
CA ILE A 11 2.02 -0.93 6.22
C ILE A 11 2.30 -0.82 4.72
N GLU A 12 1.94 0.33 4.16
CA GLU A 12 2.25 0.71 2.79
C GLU A 12 3.24 1.88 2.80
N VAL A 13 4.39 1.70 2.15
CA VAL A 13 5.47 2.71 2.05
C VAL A 13 5.93 2.83 0.61
N GLN A 14 6.67 3.88 0.23
CA GLN A 14 7.22 3.95 -1.13
C GLN A 14 8.46 3.07 -1.32
N VAL A 15 9.31 2.99 -0.30
CA VAL A 15 10.58 2.24 -0.33
C VAL A 15 10.79 1.56 1.02
N ALA A 16 11.30 0.33 1.00
CA ALA A 16 11.67 -0.41 2.20
C ALA A 16 13.01 -1.14 1.98
N SER A 17 13.84 -1.18 3.01
CA SER A 17 15.04 -2.02 3.01
C SER A 17 14.69 -3.46 3.38
N GLU A 18 15.53 -4.40 2.96
CA GLU A 18 15.34 -5.83 3.24
C GLU A 18 15.22 -6.13 4.74
N GLU A 19 16.05 -5.48 5.57
CA GLU A 19 16.03 -5.62 7.03
C GLU A 19 14.70 -5.14 7.64
N VAL A 20 14.12 -4.05 7.13
CA VAL A 20 12.84 -3.53 7.61
C VAL A 20 11.70 -4.48 7.22
N ILE A 21 11.76 -5.04 6.02
CA ILE A 21 10.78 -6.02 5.57
C ILE A 21 10.83 -7.27 6.47
N ALA A 22 12.02 -7.80 6.75
CA ALA A 22 12.20 -8.93 7.66
C ALA A 22 11.65 -8.61 9.07
N ALA A 23 11.90 -7.38 9.57
CA ALA A 23 11.43 -6.93 10.87
C ALA A 23 9.90 -6.89 11.00
N VAL A 24 9.19 -6.54 9.93
CA VAL A 24 7.71 -6.54 9.88
C VAL A 24 7.18 -7.96 9.71
N GLU A 25 7.74 -8.72 8.77
CA GLU A 25 7.25 -10.06 8.42
C GLU A 25 7.50 -11.09 9.54
N ARG A 26 8.59 -10.96 10.32
CA ARG A 26 8.87 -11.85 11.47
C ARG A 26 7.81 -11.78 12.57
N LEU A 27 7.10 -10.66 12.68
CA LEU A 27 6.00 -10.44 13.62
C LEU A 27 4.63 -10.73 13.00
N GLY A 28 4.60 -11.25 11.76
CA GLY A 28 3.35 -11.58 11.07
C GLY A 28 2.65 -10.36 10.50
N GLY A 29 3.35 -9.23 10.35
CA GLY A 29 2.86 -8.06 9.64
C GLY A 29 2.95 -8.22 8.12
N THR A 30 2.32 -7.28 7.42
CA THR A 30 2.37 -7.15 5.95
C THR A 30 3.03 -5.81 5.60
N ILE A 31 3.96 -5.82 4.65
CA ILE A 31 4.56 -4.61 4.10
C ILE A 31 4.38 -4.62 2.59
N THR A 32 3.97 -3.48 2.02
CA THR A 32 3.84 -3.29 0.56
C THR A 32 4.55 -2.01 0.15
N THR A 33 5.35 -2.08 -0.92
CA THR A 33 5.93 -0.90 -1.54
C THR A 33 5.05 -0.42 -2.69
N ALA A 34 4.62 0.83 -2.62
CA ALA A 34 3.68 1.40 -3.58
C ALA A 34 4.06 2.81 -4.00
N TYR A 35 3.99 3.06 -5.30
CA TYR A 35 4.26 4.37 -5.87
C TYR A 35 3.07 5.29 -5.68
N PHE A 36 3.34 6.55 -5.32
CA PHE A 36 2.35 7.62 -5.29
C PHE A 36 2.87 8.81 -6.09
N ASP A 37 2.13 9.23 -7.11
CA ASP A 37 2.41 10.47 -7.82
C ASP A 37 2.15 11.70 -6.93
N ILE A 38 2.69 12.86 -7.34
CA ILE A 38 2.63 14.09 -6.55
C ILE A 38 1.19 14.50 -6.20
N LEU A 39 0.22 14.29 -7.10
CA LEU A 39 -1.18 14.64 -6.81
C LEU A 39 -1.77 13.70 -5.77
N SER A 40 -1.51 12.40 -5.91
CA SER A 40 -1.91 11.39 -4.93
C SER A 40 -1.28 11.65 -3.55
N VAL A 41 0.00 12.02 -3.48
CA VAL A 41 0.67 12.38 -2.22
C VAL A 41 0.03 13.62 -1.60
N LYS A 42 -0.19 14.69 -2.38
CA LYS A 42 -0.85 15.90 -1.87
C LYS A 42 -2.23 15.61 -1.29
N ALA A 43 -3.00 14.74 -1.96
CA ALA A 43 -4.31 14.32 -1.47
C ALA A 43 -4.24 13.52 -0.15
N LEU A 44 -3.17 12.74 0.06
CA LEU A 44 -2.95 11.97 1.30
C LEU A 44 -2.39 12.80 2.46
N VAL A 45 -1.56 13.81 2.17
CA VAL A 45 -0.93 14.67 3.18
C VAL A 45 -1.96 15.56 3.88
N ASP A 46 -2.89 16.15 3.13
CA ASP A 46 -4.02 16.90 3.68
C ASP A 46 -5.33 16.50 2.99
N PRO A 47 -5.95 15.37 3.39
CA PRO A 47 -7.19 14.89 2.81
C PRO A 47 -8.34 15.89 3.01
N LYS A 48 -8.33 16.65 4.11
CA LYS A 48 -9.38 17.62 4.41
C LYS A 48 -9.34 18.75 3.39
N ALA A 49 -8.19 19.40 3.22
CA ALA A 49 -8.03 20.47 2.23
C ALA A 49 -8.29 19.95 0.80
N PHE A 50 -7.88 18.71 0.50
CA PHE A 50 -8.20 18.07 -0.78
C PHE A 50 -9.71 17.94 -1.01
N PHE A 51 -10.47 17.39 -0.05
CA PHE A 51 -11.93 17.25 -0.21
C PHE A 51 -12.66 18.60 -0.20
N GLU A 52 -12.15 19.61 0.52
CA GLU A 52 -12.69 20.99 0.47
C GLU A 52 -12.52 21.65 -0.90
N SER A 53 -11.54 21.21 -1.71
CA SER A 53 -11.37 21.71 -3.08
C SER A 53 -12.49 21.30 -4.04
N GLY A 54 -13.32 20.31 -3.66
CA GLY A 54 -14.41 19.79 -4.49
C GLY A 54 -13.94 18.99 -5.71
N GLN A 55 -12.64 18.70 -5.82
CA GLN A 55 -12.11 17.88 -6.92
C GLN A 55 -12.48 16.40 -6.75
N PRO A 56 -12.72 15.68 -7.87
CA PRO A 56 -12.89 14.23 -7.81
C PRO A 56 -11.57 13.56 -7.38
N ILE A 57 -11.68 12.46 -6.64
CA ILE A 57 -10.52 11.68 -6.19
C ILE A 57 -9.68 11.26 -7.41
N PRO A 58 -8.38 11.60 -7.45
CA PRO A 58 -7.55 11.27 -8.60
C PRO A 58 -7.34 9.77 -8.71
N ARG A 59 -7.10 9.32 -9.95
CA ARG A 59 -6.62 7.98 -10.23
C ARG A 59 -5.10 7.98 -10.11
N ARG A 60 -4.55 7.14 -9.23
CA ARG A 60 -3.10 7.06 -9.01
C ARG A 60 -2.39 6.68 -10.32
N LEU A 61 -1.32 7.41 -10.64
CA LEU A 61 -0.53 7.15 -11.83
C LEU A 61 0.39 5.93 -11.64
N VAL A 62 0.84 5.38 -12.76
CA VAL A 62 1.87 4.32 -12.75
C VAL A 62 3.26 4.94 -12.51
N PRO A 63 4.19 4.18 -11.90
CA PRO A 63 5.56 4.64 -11.72
C PRO A 63 6.22 4.93 -13.08
N PRO A 64 7.16 5.88 -13.13
CA PRO A 64 7.99 6.11 -14.31
C PRO A 64 8.84 4.87 -14.65
N ALA A 65 9.31 4.80 -15.90
CA ALA A 65 9.96 3.61 -16.46
C ALA A 65 11.26 3.21 -15.74
N ASP A 66 11.94 4.18 -15.13
CA ASP A 66 13.15 4.01 -14.32
C ASP A 66 12.89 3.31 -12.98
N SER A 67 11.69 3.46 -12.41
CA SER A 67 11.34 2.93 -11.08
C SER A 67 10.30 1.81 -11.11
N ILE A 68 9.62 1.57 -12.24
CA ILE A 68 8.59 0.53 -12.35
C ILE A 68 9.11 -0.87 -12.04
N ALA A 69 10.39 -1.14 -12.31
CA ALA A 69 11.03 -2.42 -12.00
C ALA A 69 10.98 -2.72 -10.50
N ASP A 70 11.21 -1.70 -9.66
CA ASP A 70 11.21 -1.84 -8.21
C ASP A 70 9.83 -2.21 -7.66
N TYR A 71 8.78 -1.61 -8.22
CA TYR A 71 7.41 -1.88 -7.81
C TYR A 71 6.84 -3.19 -8.39
N LYS A 72 7.56 -3.83 -9.32
CA LYS A 72 7.27 -5.18 -9.84
C LYS A 72 8.10 -6.27 -9.15
N ASP A 73 9.15 -5.89 -8.41
CA ASP A 73 10.05 -6.83 -7.77
C ASP A 73 9.40 -7.44 -6.51
N PRO A 74 9.19 -8.77 -6.47
CA PRO A 74 8.64 -9.42 -5.29
C PRO A 74 9.56 -9.28 -4.06
N LYS A 75 10.88 -9.12 -4.23
CA LYS A 75 11.82 -8.88 -3.12
C LYS A 75 11.62 -7.53 -2.47
N LYS A 76 11.11 -6.56 -3.21
CA LYS A 76 10.78 -5.23 -2.69
C LYS A 76 9.34 -5.14 -2.20
N ARG A 77 8.57 -6.23 -2.28
CA ARG A 77 7.13 -6.29 -1.94
C ARG A 77 6.34 -5.28 -2.76
N GLY A 78 6.72 -5.14 -4.03
CA GLY A 78 6.13 -4.20 -4.95
C GLY A 78 4.65 -4.51 -5.20
N TYR A 79 3.81 -3.49 -5.17
CA TYR A 79 2.36 -3.64 -5.38
C TYR A 79 1.96 -4.13 -6.78
N LEU A 80 2.90 -4.16 -7.75
CA LEU A 80 2.71 -4.72 -9.10
C LEU A 80 3.33 -6.11 -9.24
N ALA A 81 3.95 -6.65 -8.20
CA ALA A 81 4.54 -7.98 -8.21
C ALA A 81 3.46 -9.07 -8.18
N ASP A 82 3.80 -10.26 -8.69
CA ASP A 82 2.93 -11.43 -8.57
C ASP A 82 2.81 -11.85 -7.09
N PRO A 83 1.59 -11.93 -6.52
CA PRO A 83 1.38 -12.38 -5.14
C PRO A 83 2.02 -13.74 -4.82
N GLN A 84 2.08 -14.66 -5.79
CA GLN A 84 2.70 -15.98 -5.59
C GLN A 84 4.21 -15.88 -5.44
N GLU A 85 4.85 -15.02 -6.21
CA GLU A 85 6.30 -14.78 -6.10
C GLU A 85 6.64 -14.02 -4.82
N VAL A 86 5.80 -13.07 -4.40
CA VAL A 86 5.93 -12.41 -3.09
C VAL A 86 5.88 -13.45 -1.97
N ALA A 87 4.93 -14.39 -2.00
CA ALA A 87 4.84 -15.45 -0.99
C ALA A 87 6.10 -16.33 -0.94
N LYS A 88 6.73 -16.63 -2.09
CA LYS A 88 8.02 -17.34 -2.15
C LYS A 88 9.16 -16.53 -1.53
N GLU A 89 9.27 -15.25 -1.88
CA GLU A 89 10.33 -14.37 -1.36
C GLU A 89 10.21 -14.14 0.15
N ARG A 90 8.99 -14.18 0.71
CA ARG A 90 8.80 -14.18 2.17
C ARG A 90 9.49 -15.38 2.83
N LEU A 91 9.30 -16.58 2.27
CA LEU A 91 9.92 -17.81 2.79
C LEU A 91 11.45 -17.76 2.68
N ILE A 92 11.97 -17.29 1.54
CA ILE A 92 13.41 -17.12 1.32
C ILE A 92 13.99 -16.13 2.32
N LEU A 93 13.33 -15.00 2.55
CA LEU A 93 13.78 -13.99 3.49
C LEU A 93 13.79 -14.52 4.93
N ALA A 94 12.75 -15.25 5.32
CA ALA A 94 12.65 -15.89 6.64
C ALA A 94 13.80 -16.88 6.89
N GLN A 95 14.12 -17.70 5.88
CA GLN A 95 15.28 -18.59 5.94
C GLN A 95 16.60 -17.82 6.04
N LYS A 96 16.77 -16.75 5.25
CA LYS A 96 17.97 -15.91 5.24
C LYS A 96 18.25 -15.24 6.58
N TYR A 97 17.20 -14.72 7.24
CA TYR A 97 17.31 -14.00 8.51
C TYR A 97 17.07 -14.89 9.74
N GLY A 98 16.78 -16.18 9.55
CA GLY A 98 16.69 -17.16 10.63
C GLY A 98 15.43 -17.03 11.52
N TYR A 99 14.31 -16.57 10.97
CA TYR A 99 13.03 -16.52 11.70
C TYR A 99 11.98 -17.44 11.07
N THR A 100 11.03 -17.90 11.88
CA THR A 100 9.86 -18.63 11.40
C THR A 100 8.78 -17.63 11.02
N LEU A 101 8.21 -17.74 9.82
CA LEU A 101 7.04 -16.95 9.45
C LEU A 101 5.84 -17.37 10.30
N PRO A 102 5.16 -16.44 10.98
CA PRO A 102 3.92 -16.74 11.67
C PRO A 102 2.89 -17.31 10.69
N GLN A 103 2.07 -18.25 11.18
CA GLN A 103 1.04 -18.87 10.35
C GLN A 103 -0.09 -17.89 10.09
N GLY A 104 -0.44 -17.72 8.81
CA GLY A 104 -1.61 -16.96 8.39
C GLY A 104 -1.49 -15.45 8.54
N LEU A 105 -2.36 -14.75 7.80
CA LEU A 105 -2.72 -13.37 8.08
C LEU A 105 -4.11 -13.45 8.74
N ASP A 106 -4.21 -13.94 9.97
CA ASP A 106 -5.50 -14.35 10.55
C ASP A 106 -6.50 -13.18 10.64
N GLU A 107 -5.98 -11.99 10.89
CA GLU A 107 -6.74 -10.75 10.95
C GLU A 107 -7.05 -10.18 9.56
N GLU A 108 -8.27 -9.69 9.37
CA GLU A 108 -8.75 -9.16 8.07
C GLU A 108 -7.92 -7.95 7.61
N TYR A 109 -7.56 -7.05 8.52
CA TYR A 109 -6.79 -5.84 8.22
C TYR A 109 -5.40 -6.14 7.63
N LEU A 110 -4.82 -7.31 7.93
CA LEU A 110 -3.52 -7.73 7.38
C LEU A 110 -3.60 -8.13 5.91
N ARG A 111 -4.81 -8.42 5.41
CA ARG A 111 -5.11 -8.80 4.04
C ARG A 111 -5.63 -7.62 3.21
N GLU A 112 -5.81 -6.45 3.82
CA GLU A 112 -6.28 -5.27 3.11
C GLU A 112 -5.17 -4.66 2.25
N PHE A 113 -5.47 -4.46 0.97
CA PHE A 113 -4.62 -3.71 0.05
C PHE A 113 -5.49 -2.86 -0.86
N LYS A 114 -4.97 -1.71 -1.26
CA LYS A 114 -5.63 -0.84 -2.23
C LYS A 114 -5.48 -1.39 -3.64
N ASP A 115 -6.45 -1.10 -4.49
CA ASP A 115 -6.26 -1.26 -5.92
C ASP A 115 -5.03 -0.44 -6.38
N PRO A 116 -4.20 -0.95 -7.30
CA PRO A 116 -3.06 -0.25 -7.89
C PRO A 116 -3.27 1.21 -8.28
N ARG A 117 -4.50 1.61 -8.60
CA ARG A 117 -4.87 2.96 -9.05
C ARG A 117 -5.69 3.75 -8.03
N GLN A 118 -5.86 3.22 -6.82
CA GLN A 118 -6.64 3.83 -5.74
C GLN A 118 -5.74 4.58 -4.75
N VAL A 119 -6.21 5.73 -4.28
CA VAL A 119 -5.45 6.59 -3.35
C VAL A 119 -5.86 6.33 -1.89
N PHE A 120 -7.15 6.40 -1.59
CA PHE A 120 -7.72 6.25 -0.25
C PHE A 120 -8.37 4.87 -0.05
N TYR A 121 -8.31 4.32 1.16
CA TYR A 121 -9.11 3.15 1.51
C TYR A 121 -10.61 3.49 1.49
N GLY A 122 -11.44 2.56 1.00
CA GLY A 122 -12.90 2.72 0.93
C GLY A 122 -13.44 3.72 -0.10
N LEU A 123 -12.61 4.53 -0.74
CA LEU A 123 -13.02 5.53 -1.75
C LEU A 123 -12.38 5.26 -3.11
N ARG A 124 -13.19 5.21 -4.17
CA ARG A 124 -12.70 4.95 -5.53
C ARG A 124 -12.35 6.24 -6.27
N PRO A 125 -11.40 6.18 -7.23
CA PRO A 125 -11.14 7.30 -8.13
C PRO A 125 -12.41 7.78 -8.86
N GLY A 126 -12.49 9.08 -9.09
CA GLY A 126 -13.64 9.74 -9.73
C GLY A 126 -14.79 10.10 -8.79
N TRP A 127 -14.81 9.60 -7.55
CA TRP A 127 -15.81 10.01 -6.57
C TRP A 127 -15.55 11.43 -6.07
N VAL A 128 -16.61 12.17 -5.76
CA VAL A 128 -16.53 13.50 -5.14
C VAL A 128 -17.12 13.42 -3.73
N VAL A 129 -16.35 13.85 -2.73
CA VAL A 129 -16.77 13.84 -1.32
C VAL A 129 -17.25 15.24 -0.94
N ASN A 130 -18.50 15.34 -0.49
CA ASN A 130 -19.05 16.57 0.07
C ASN A 130 -19.02 16.47 1.60
N LEU A 131 -18.09 17.21 2.21
CA LEU A 131 -17.90 17.21 3.66
C LEU A 131 -19.06 17.87 4.42
N LYS A 132 -19.71 18.88 3.82
CA LYS A 132 -20.81 19.63 4.46
C LYS A 132 -22.04 18.75 4.64
N ASP A 133 -22.46 18.10 3.55
CA ASP A 133 -23.67 17.28 3.54
C ASP A 133 -23.38 15.82 3.89
N LYS A 134 -22.11 15.45 4.06
CA LYS A 134 -21.62 14.08 4.34
C LYS A 134 -22.07 13.08 3.27
N LEU A 135 -21.99 13.49 2.01
CA LEU A 135 -22.39 12.69 0.85
C LEU A 135 -21.19 12.36 -0.05
N ILE A 136 -21.31 11.25 -0.78
CA ILE A 136 -20.35 10.84 -1.80
C ILE A 136 -21.09 10.76 -3.14
N TYR A 137 -20.71 11.62 -4.09
CA TYR A 137 -21.20 11.55 -5.45
C TYR A 137 -20.35 10.59 -6.27
N LYS A 138 -21.02 9.61 -6.88
CA LYS A 138 -20.37 8.60 -7.73
C LYS A 138 -20.68 8.93 -9.20
N PRO A 139 -19.68 8.85 -10.10
CA PRO A 139 -19.92 9.10 -11.51
C PRO A 139 -20.87 8.04 -12.08
N TRP A 140 -21.79 8.49 -12.95
CA TRP A 140 -22.77 7.60 -13.59
C TRP A 140 -22.12 6.68 -14.64
N MET A 141 -21.06 7.16 -15.29
CA MET A 141 -20.24 6.34 -16.19
C MET A 141 -19.05 5.73 -15.43
N ARG A 142 -18.78 4.45 -15.68
CA ARG A 142 -17.57 3.77 -15.20
C ARG A 142 -16.37 4.26 -16.02
N ILE A 143 -15.36 4.83 -15.37
CA ILE A 143 -14.09 5.32 -15.95
C ILE A 143 -12.97 4.28 -15.68
#